data_AF-A0A561SR45-F1
#
_entry.id   AF-A0A561SR45-F1
#
_cell.length_a   1.000
_cell.length_b   1.000
_cell.length_c   1.000
_cell.angle_alpha   90.00
_cell.angle_beta   90.00
_cell.angle_gamma   90.00
#
_symmetry.space_group_name_H-M   'P 1'
#
loop_
_entity.id
_entity.type
_entity.pdbx_description
1 polymer ?
#
loop_
_entity_poly.entity_id
_entity_poly.type
_entity_poly.pdbx_seq_one_letter_code
_entity_poly.pdbx_strand_id
1 'polypeptide(L)'
;MGEAADEAEARLAIAREQGRASVNFNQRTGRYRWTVVMDEGKTSHGWADTEDDAWWYCKEAVNRPFRGVRRVMKTRRAGIPPA
;
A
#
# COMPACT_ATOMS: atom_id res chain seq x y z
N MET A 1 22.52 -5.63 7.87
CA MET A 1 22.03 -4.78 6.77
C MET A 1 20.54 -5.06 6.61
N GLY A 2 19.69 -4.45 7.45
CA GLY A 2 18.27 -4.83 7.57
C GLY A 2 17.38 -3.81 8.29
N GLU A 3 17.90 -2.63 8.63
CA GLU A 3 17.21 -1.67 9.49
C GLU A 3 16.08 -0.93 8.73
N ALA A 4 16.29 -0.60 7.46
CA ALA A 4 15.30 0.17 6.69
C ALA A 4 14.01 -0.61 6.34
N ALA A 5 14.10 -1.94 6.18
CA ALA A 5 12.92 -2.77 5.89
C ALA A 5 12.06 -3.00 7.14
N ASP A 6 12.72 -3.13 8.29
CA ASP A 6 12.11 -3.27 9.62
C ASP A 6 11.44 -1.97 10.06
N GLU A 7 12.13 -0.83 9.92
CA GLU A 7 11.55 0.49 10.18
C GLU A 7 10.32 0.77 9.30
N ALA A 8 10.34 0.32 8.05
CA ALA A 8 9.24 0.49 7.12
C ALA A 8 7.99 -0.30 7.52
N GLU A 9 8.18 -1.50 8.07
CA GLU A 9 7.13 -2.32 8.64
C GLU A 9 6.63 -1.76 9.98
N ALA A 10 7.53 -1.28 10.83
CA ALA A 10 7.19 -0.63 12.10
C ALA A 10 6.31 0.61 11.86
N ARG A 11 6.66 1.47 10.90
CA ARG A 11 5.85 2.63 10.54
C ARG A 11 4.47 2.24 9.99
N LEU A 12 4.37 1.17 9.20
CA LEU A 12 3.09 0.67 8.72
C LEU A 12 2.24 0.09 9.86
N ALA A 13 2.85 -0.65 10.78
CA ALA A 13 2.18 -1.22 11.95
C ALA A 13 1.59 -0.10 12.84
N ILE A 14 2.38 0.94 13.10
CA ILE A 14 1.92 2.15 13.83
C ILE A 14 0.78 2.84 13.07
N ALA A 15 0.90 3.04 11.76
CA ALA A 15 -0.16 3.65 10.96
C ALA A 15 -1.44 2.80 10.97
N ARG A 16 -1.32 1.47 10.98
CA ARG A 16 -2.47 0.56 11.06
C ARG A 16 -3.12 0.63 12.44
N GLU A 17 -2.34 0.61 13.52
CA GLU A 17 -2.84 0.68 14.89
C GLU A 17 -3.54 2.02 15.18
N GLN A 18 -3.04 3.12 14.62
CA GLN A 18 -3.67 4.43 14.71
C GLN A 18 -4.89 4.59 13.78
N GLY A 19 -5.29 3.56 13.03
CA GLY A 19 -6.40 3.63 12.06
C GLY A 19 -6.12 4.49 10.83
N ARG A 20 -4.85 4.79 10.57
CA ARG A 20 -4.39 5.66 9.48
C ARG A 20 -4.13 4.89 8.20
N ALA A 21 -3.87 3.59 8.28
CA ALA A 21 -3.75 2.69 7.13
C ALA A 21 -4.92 1.70 7.10
N SER A 22 -5.62 1.61 5.97
CA SER A 22 -6.72 0.66 5.78
C SER A 22 -6.74 0.08 4.36
N VAL A 23 -7.14 -1.17 4.27
CA VAL A 23 -7.39 -1.89 3.03
C VAL A 23 -8.81 -2.45 3.09
N ASN A 24 -9.64 -2.12 2.11
CA ASN A 24 -11.03 -2.53 2.05
C ASN A 24 -11.35 -3.17 0.70
N PHE A 25 -11.93 -4.37 0.70
CA PHE A 25 -12.37 -5.02 -0.52
C PHE A 25 -13.66 -4.39 -1.05
N ASN A 26 -13.65 -3.96 -2.32
CA ASN A 26 -14.84 -3.47 -3.00
C ASN A 26 -15.45 -4.58 -3.85
N GLN A 27 -16.58 -5.11 -3.38
CA GLN A 27 -17.31 -6.18 -4.06
C GLN A 27 -17.83 -5.77 -5.46
N ARG A 28 -18.11 -4.48 -5.68
CA ARG A 28 -18.63 -3.98 -6.97
C ARG A 28 -17.56 -3.99 -8.06
N THR A 29 -16.30 -3.75 -7.71
CA THR A 29 -15.19 -3.69 -8.67
C THR A 29 -14.28 -4.92 -8.59
N GLY A 30 -14.46 -5.78 -7.59
CA GLY A 30 -13.59 -6.93 -7.33
C GLY A 30 -12.15 -6.53 -6.95
N ARG A 31 -11.95 -5.31 -6.43
CA ARG A 31 -10.62 -4.76 -6.14
C ARG A 31 -10.50 -4.27 -4.71
N TYR A 32 -9.28 -4.30 -4.19
CA TYR A 32 -8.93 -3.78 -2.87
C TYR A 32 -8.63 -2.28 -2.95
N ARG A 33 -9.37 -1.48 -2.19
CA ARG A 33 -9.09 -0.06 -1.98
C ARG A 33 -8.12 0.09 -0.82
N TRP A 34 -6.95 0.65 -1.05
CA TRP A 34 -6.02 1.00 0.02
C TRP A 34 -6.07 2.51 0.29
N THR A 35 -5.94 2.89 1.57
CA THR A 35 -5.94 4.28 2.03
C THR A 35 -4.94 4.44 3.17
N VAL A 36 -4.09 5.46 3.11
CA VAL A 36 -3.12 5.84 4.13
C VAL A 36 -3.23 7.34 4.43
N VAL A 37 -3.34 7.70 5.71
CA VAL A 37 -3.36 9.08 6.22
C VAL A 37 -1.99 9.41 6.82
N MET A 38 -1.28 10.37 6.23
CA MET A 38 0.04 10.82 6.70
C MET A 38 -0.08 11.93 7.76
N ASP A 39 1.00 12.22 8.48
CA ASP A 39 1.05 13.22 9.58
C ASP A 39 0.71 14.64 9.18
N GLU A 40 0.98 15.00 7.92
CA GLU A 40 0.68 16.33 7.40
C GLU A 40 -0.79 16.50 6.94
N GLY A 41 -1.71 15.63 7.38
CA GLY A 41 -3.12 15.64 6.95
C GLY A 41 -3.33 15.24 5.48
N LYS A 42 -2.28 14.76 4.81
CA LYS A 42 -2.33 14.26 3.43
C LYS A 42 -2.75 12.80 3.41
N THR A 43 -3.75 12.48 2.60
CA THR A 43 -4.25 11.12 2.42
C THR A 43 -3.87 10.57 1.05
N SER A 44 -3.19 9.43 1.02
CA SER A 44 -2.89 8.66 -0.18
C SER A 44 -3.86 7.49 -0.30
N HIS A 45 -4.39 7.23 -1.50
CA HIS A 45 -5.29 6.10 -1.72
C HIS A 45 -5.17 5.57 -3.15
N GLY A 46 -5.62 4.34 -3.35
CA GLY A 46 -5.63 3.71 -4.67
C GLY A 46 -6.39 2.38 -4.69
N TRP A 47 -6.28 1.70 -5.83
CA TRP A 47 -6.87 0.38 -6.07
C TRP A 47 -5.77 -0.64 -6.35
N ALA A 48 -5.96 -1.85 -5.84
CA ALA A 48 -5.12 -3.02 -6.08
C ALA A 48 -5.98 -4.23 -6.45
N ASP A 49 -5.42 -5.13 -7.26
CA ASP A 49 -6.09 -6.38 -7.63
C ASP A 49 -6.02 -7.42 -6.49
N THR A 50 -5.04 -7.32 -5.59
CA THR A 50 -4.87 -8.23 -4.43
C THR A 50 -4.72 -7.47 -3.12
N GLU A 51 -4.99 -8.14 -1.99
CA GLU A 51 -4.83 -7.57 -0.66
C GLU A 51 -3.36 -7.28 -0.32
N ASP A 52 -2.44 -8.18 -0.71
CA ASP A 52 -1.00 -8.01 -0.52
C ASP A 52 -0.48 -6.76 -1.25
N ASP A 53 -0.89 -6.57 -2.51
CA ASP A 53 -0.57 -5.36 -3.27
C ASP A 53 -1.10 -4.09 -2.58
N ALA A 54 -2.32 -4.15 -2.04
CA ALA A 54 -2.93 -3.04 -1.32
C ALA A 54 -2.10 -2.63 -0.09
N TRP A 55 -1.63 -3.60 0.70
CA TRP A 55 -0.76 -3.35 1.85
C TRP A 55 0.64 -2.89 1.45
N TRP A 56 1.18 -3.42 0.35
CA TRP A 56 2.45 -2.94 -0.21
C TRP A 56 2.39 -1.45 -0.57
N TYR A 57 1.29 -1.00 -1.19
CA TYR A 57 1.11 0.44 -1.46
C TYR A 57 0.98 1.28 -0.19
N CYS A 58 0.31 0.78 0.85
CA CYS A 58 0.30 1.45 2.15
C CYS A 58 1.71 1.59 2.73
N LYS A 59 2.52 0.52 2.67
CA LYS A 59 3.93 0.53 3.13
C LYS A 59 4.74 1.57 2.36
N GLU A 60 4.65 1.59 1.04
CA GLU A 60 5.35 2.56 0.19
C GLU A 60 4.91 4.00 0.48
N ALA A 61 3.61 4.24 0.66
CA ALA A 61 3.07 5.57 0.93
C ALA A 61 3.56 6.12 2.28
N VAL A 62 3.64 5.28 3.31
CA VAL A 62 4.15 5.67 4.63
C VAL A 62 5.66 5.94 4.60
N ASN A 63 6.42 5.19 3.79
CA ASN A 63 7.88 5.32 3.73
C ASN A 63 8.39 6.34 2.73
N ARG A 64 7.52 6.89 1.87
CA ARG A 64 7.93 7.80 0.79
C ARG A 64 7.06 9.07 0.74
N PRO A 65 7.35 10.09 1.57
CA PRO A 65 6.53 11.29 1.69
C PRO A 65 6.45 12.20 0.45
N PHE A 66 7.31 12.01 -0.57
CA PHE A 66 7.48 12.96 -1.69
C PHE A 66 7.43 12.37 -3.12
N ARG A 67 6.62 11.34 -3.38
CA ARG A 67 6.23 11.05 -4.77
C ARG A 67 4.75 10.74 -4.84
N GLY A 68 4.00 11.68 -5.43
CA GLY A 68 2.65 11.43 -5.90
C GLY A 68 2.62 10.09 -6.61
N VAL A 69 1.62 9.27 -6.27
CA VAL A 69 1.39 7.91 -6.73
C VAL A 69 1.27 7.93 -8.27
N ARG A 70 2.41 7.99 -8.95
CA ARG A 70 2.52 7.90 -10.40
C ARG A 70 2.20 6.45 -10.70
N ARG A 71 0.90 6.18 -10.93
CA ARG A 71 0.29 4.90 -11.34
C ARG A 71 1.34 3.79 -11.31
N VAL A 72 1.66 3.31 -10.11
CA VAL A 72 2.60 2.21 -9.96
C VAL A 72 1.77 1.01 -10.39
N MET A 73 1.69 0.79 -11.70
CA MET A 73 1.43 -0.54 -12.20
C MET A 73 2.60 -1.35 -11.69
N LYS A 74 2.38 -2.20 -10.68
CA LYS A 74 3.15 -3.44 -10.54
C LYS A 74 3.10 -4.05 -11.94
N THR A 75 4.15 -3.83 -12.70
CA THR A 75 4.18 -4.21 -14.10
C THR A 75 3.93 -5.71 -14.05
N ARG A 76 2.83 -6.19 -14.64
CA ARG A 76 2.52 -7.62 -14.78
C ARG A 76 3.60 -8.26 -15.67
N ARG A 77 4.82 -8.35 -15.16
CA ARG A 77 6.01 -8.85 -15.84
C ARG A 77 6.80 -9.72 -14.87
N ALA A 78 6.14 -10.79 -14.42
CA ALA A 78 6.74 -12.10 -14.18
C ALA A 78 5.61 -13.05 -13.76
N GLY A 79 5.37 -14.10 -14.55
CA GLY A 79 4.55 -15.24 -14.13
C GLY A 79 3.27 -15.45 -14.92
N ILE A 80 3.39 -16.12 -16.06
CA ILE A 80 2.33 -16.95 -16.66
C ILE A 80 1.93 -17.98 -15.58
N PRO A 81 0.63 -18.21 -15.29
CA PRO A 81 0.23 -19.27 -14.36
C PRO A 81 0.54 -20.65 -14.98
N PRO A 82 1.16 -21.61 -14.26
CA PRO A 82 1.24 -22.98 -14.75
C PRO A 82 -0.17 -23.60 -14.78
N ALA A 83 -0.44 -24.34 -15.85
CA ALA A 83 -1.65 -25.12 -16.10
C ALA A 83 -1.83 -26.27 -15.11
#